data_AF-A0A524H3I1-F1
#
_entry.id   AF-A0A524H3I1-F1
#
_cell.length_a   1.000
_cell.length_b   1.000
_cell.length_c   1.000
_cell.angle_alpha   90.00
_cell.angle_beta   90.00
_cell.angle_gamma   90.00
#
_symmetry.space_group_name_H-M   'P 1'
#
loop_
_entity.id
_entity.type
_entity.pdbx_description
1 polymer ?
#
loop_
_entity_poly.entity_id
_entity_poly.type
_entity_poly.pdbx_seq_one_letter_code
_entity_poly.pdbx_strand_id
1 'polypeptide(L)'
;MKESNFGLYAAISVVSVALLGTFIALSVVIGEDFAIPALIAGAVMGTVVLRGPVGKALAARIHQGTIGQAEPHPEVLDELYEVRNRMVEIEERLDFTERLLARQRSEDPARLPSG
;
A
#
# COMPACT_ATOMS: atom_id res chain seq x y z
N MET A 1 16.71 1.85 -24.45
CA MET A 1 17.13 3.24 -24.16
C MET A 1 16.67 3.61 -22.76
N LYS A 2 17.51 3.46 -21.73
CA LYS A 2 17.16 3.64 -20.30
C LYS A 2 18.22 4.45 -19.54
N GLU A 3 18.94 5.33 -20.24
CA GLU A 3 20.13 6.02 -19.70
C GLU A 3 19.91 7.49 -19.30
N SER A 4 18.73 8.08 -19.49
CA SER A 4 18.58 9.54 -19.35
C SER A 4 18.44 10.09 -17.91
N ASN A 5 18.33 9.25 -16.88
CA ASN A 5 18.00 9.75 -15.52
C ASN A 5 19.20 9.73 -14.55
N PHE A 6 20.28 9.03 -14.87
CA PHE A 6 21.42 8.88 -13.96
C PHE A 6 22.13 10.22 -13.68
N GLY A 7 22.35 11.03 -14.71
CA GLY A 7 22.97 12.36 -14.57
C GLY A 7 22.11 13.34 -13.75
N LEU A 8 20.79 13.26 -13.87
CA LEU A 8 19.86 14.08 -13.09
C LEU A 8 19.90 13.71 -11.60
N TYR A 9 19.89 12.42 -11.27
CA TYR A 9 19.98 11.98 -9.88
C TYR A 9 21.33 12.33 -9.25
N ALA A 10 22.43 12.21 -10.00
CA ALA A 10 23.75 12.64 -9.54
C ALA A 10 23.83 14.16 -9.32
N ALA A 11 23.22 14.96 -10.21
CA ALA A 11 23.16 16.41 -10.02
C ALA A 11 22.33 16.79 -8.78
N ILE A 12 21.16 16.14 -8.59
CA ILE A 12 20.31 16.38 -7.42
C ILE A 12 21.03 15.99 -6.13
N SER A 13 21.74 14.88 -6.09
CA SER A 13 22.46 14.44 -4.89
C SER A 13 23.60 15.39 -4.54
N VAL A 14 24.38 15.84 -5.53
CA VAL A 14 25.47 16.82 -5.33
C VAL A 14 24.92 18.15 -4.79
N VAL A 15 23.84 18.66 -5.37
CA VAL A 15 23.20 19.91 -4.90
C VAL A 15 22.68 19.75 -3.47
N SER A 16 22.07 18.61 -3.15
CA SER A 16 21.53 18.33 -1.82
C SER A 16 22.62 18.26 -0.75
N VAL A 17 23.74 17.60 -1.06
CA VAL A 17 24.90 17.50 -0.17
C VAL A 17 25.55 18.88 0.03
N ALA A 18 25.67 19.67 -1.03
CA ALA A 18 26.21 21.04 -0.95
C ALA A 18 25.32 21.96 -0.09
N LEU A 19 23.99 21.88 -0.25
CA LEU A 19 23.04 22.63 0.57
C LEU A 19 23.09 22.23 2.05
N LEU A 20 23.16 20.93 2.34
CA LEU A 20 23.31 20.45 3.72
C LEU A 20 24.65 20.88 4.33
N GLY A 21 25.74 20.75 3.59
CA GLY A 21 27.06 21.15 4.06
C GLY A 21 27.17 22.66 4.32
N THR A 22 26.61 23.49 3.43
CA THR A 22 26.56 24.95 3.63
C THR A 22 25.69 25.33 4.82
N PHE A 23 24.52 24.69 4.99
CA PHE A 23 23.67 24.90 6.16
C PHE A 23 24.38 24.58 7.48
N ILE A 24 25.07 23.44 7.54
CA ILE A 24 25.83 23.02 8.73
C ILE A 24 26.98 24.00 9.00
N ALA A 25 27.74 24.38 7.96
CA ALA A 25 28.84 25.34 8.11
C ALA A 25 28.34 26.71 8.62
N LEU A 26 27.24 27.23 8.06
CA LEU A 26 26.60 28.47 8.53
C LEU A 26 26.11 28.34 9.98
N SER A 27 25.56 27.19 10.35
CA SER A 27 25.10 26.93 11.73
C SER A 27 26.26 26.91 12.72
N VAL A 28 27.42 26.35 12.34
CA VAL A 28 28.61 26.31 13.19
C VAL A 28 29.30 27.69 13.29
N VAL A 29 29.31 28.47 12.20
CA VAL A 29 29.96 29.79 12.16
C VAL A 29 29.15 30.88 12.86
N ILE A 30 27.81 30.86 12.73
CA ILE A 30 26.93 31.89 13.28
C ILE A 30 26.43 31.52 14.67
N GLY A 31 26.28 30.23 14.99
CA GLY A 31 25.81 29.74 16.28
C GLY A 31 24.31 29.41 16.31
N GLU A 32 23.83 29.03 17.50
CA GLU A 32 22.45 28.55 17.74
C GLU A 32 21.37 29.55 17.33
N ASP A 33 21.68 30.85 17.39
CA ASP A 33 20.78 31.95 17.04
C ASP A 33 20.35 31.92 15.56
N PHE A 34 21.14 31.31 14.68
CA PHE A 34 20.77 31.10 13.28
C PHE A 34 20.12 29.74 13.05
N ALA A 35 20.65 28.70 13.69
CA ALA A 35 20.23 27.33 13.47
C ALA A 35 18.75 27.11 13.83
N ILE A 36 18.30 27.64 14.97
CA ILE A 36 16.93 27.43 15.47
C ILE A 36 15.90 28.07 14.53
N PRO A 37 15.97 29.37 14.16
CA PRO A 37 15.00 29.95 13.22
C PRO A 37 15.05 29.31 11.84
N ALA A 38 16.24 28.93 11.35
CA ALA A 38 16.38 28.33 10.03
C ALA A 38 15.75 26.93 9.95
N LEU A 39 15.87 26.11 11.00
CA LEU A 39 15.18 24.82 11.09
C LEU A 39 13.66 25.00 11.16
N ILE A 40 13.17 25.96 11.95
CA ILE A 40 11.73 26.25 12.05
C ILE A 40 11.19 26.70 10.69
N ALA A 41 11.85 27.65 10.02
CA ALA A 41 11.47 28.12 8.70
C ALA A 41 11.50 27.00 7.66
N GLY A 42 12.54 26.15 7.70
CA GLY A 42 12.66 24.98 6.84
C GLY A 42 11.53 23.96 7.07
N ALA A 43 11.17 23.70 8.33
CA ALA A 43 10.06 22.80 8.67
C ALA A 43 8.72 23.35 8.18
N VAL A 44 8.44 24.64 8.41
CA VAL A 44 7.21 25.29 7.92
C VAL A 44 7.15 25.24 6.39
N MET A 45 8.22 25.64 5.71
CA MET A 45 8.29 25.60 4.24
C MET A 45 8.11 24.17 3.72
N GLY A 46 8.76 23.19 4.36
CA GLY A 46 8.60 21.78 4.07
C GLY A 46 7.14 21.35 4.16
N THR A 47 6.44 21.66 5.25
CA THR A 47 5.02 21.26 5.42
C THR A 47 4.09 21.90 4.39
N VAL A 48 4.34 23.13 3.97
CA VAL A 48 3.55 23.82 2.92
C VAL A 48 3.77 23.16 1.56
N VAL A 49 5.02 22.88 1.20
CA VAL A 49 5.36 22.21 -0.07
C VAL A 49 4.83 20.77 -0.10
N LEU A 50 4.92 20.05 1.02
CA LEU A 50 4.39 18.69 1.19
C LEU A 50 2.84 18.64 1.19
N ARG A 51 2.15 19.72 1.55
CA ARG A 51 0.68 19.82 1.38
C ARG A 51 0.26 20.21 -0.05
N GLY A 52 1.19 20.68 -0.87
CA GLY A 52 0.97 21.10 -2.24
C GLY A 52 0.96 19.96 -3.28
N PRO A 53 0.99 20.30 -4.58
CA PRO A 53 0.99 19.32 -5.68
C PRO A 53 2.23 18.41 -5.68
N VAL A 54 3.37 18.92 -5.22
CA VAL A 54 4.62 18.15 -5.11
C VAL A 54 4.51 17.05 -4.06
N GLY A 55 3.96 17.34 -2.88
CA GLY A 55 3.74 16.33 -1.86
C GLY A 55 2.69 15.30 -2.24
N LYS A 56 1.63 15.69 -2.96
CA LYS A 56 0.67 14.73 -3.55
C LYS A 56 1.34 13.80 -4.56
N ALA A 57 2.20 14.32 -5.44
CA ALA A 57 2.93 13.52 -6.41
C ALA A 57 3.95 12.57 -5.74
N LEU A 58 4.63 13.04 -4.69
CA LEU A 58 5.55 12.21 -3.91
C LEU A 58 4.81 11.13 -3.14
N ALA A 59 3.68 11.46 -2.50
CA ALA A 59 2.82 10.50 -1.82
C ALA A 59 2.29 9.45 -2.80
N ALA A 60 1.79 9.85 -3.98
CA ALA A 60 1.35 8.92 -5.01
C ALA A 60 2.48 7.96 -5.45
N ARG A 61 3.71 8.48 -5.61
CA ARG A 61 4.88 7.67 -5.95
C ARG A 61 5.31 6.71 -4.84
N ILE A 62 5.21 7.14 -3.58
CA ILE A 62 5.50 6.30 -2.41
C ILE A 62 4.41 5.22 -2.26
N HIS A 63 3.14 5.58 -2.34
CA HIS A 63 2.01 4.63 -2.31
C HIS A 63 2.09 3.60 -3.43
N GLN A 64 2.58 3.97 -4.62
CA GLN A 64 2.79 3.03 -5.70
C GLN A 64 3.93 2.03 -5.45
N GLY A 65 4.86 2.34 -4.53
CA GLY A 65 5.90 1.42 -4.05
C GLY A 65 5.54 0.64 -2.78
N THR A 66 4.58 1.12 -1.99
CA THR A 66 4.11 0.47 -0.76
C THR A 66 2.87 -0.36 -1.04
N ILE A 67 3.10 -1.63 -1.39
CA ILE A 67 2.09 -2.69 -1.34
C ILE A 67 1.61 -2.78 0.12
N GLY A 68 0.52 -2.12 0.51
CA GLY A 68 -0.07 -2.38 1.84
C GLY A 68 -0.94 -1.31 2.47
N GLN A 69 -0.98 -0.07 1.98
CA GLN A 69 -1.82 0.98 2.58
C GLN A 69 -2.63 1.79 1.58
N ALA A 70 -2.97 1.21 0.43
CA ALA A 70 -4.07 1.74 -0.36
C ALA A 70 -5.37 1.33 0.35
N GLU A 71 -6.13 2.33 0.80
CA GLU A 71 -7.50 2.14 1.26
C GLU A 71 -8.26 1.40 0.14
N PRO A 72 -8.83 0.20 0.41
CA PRO A 72 -9.35 -0.64 -0.64
C PRO A 72 -10.46 0.11 -1.38
N HIS A 73 -10.33 0.18 -2.71
CA HIS A 73 -11.31 0.86 -3.56
C HIS A 73 -12.71 0.29 -3.28
N PRO A 74 -13.74 1.13 -3.09
CA PRO A 74 -15.09 0.67 -2.74
C PRO A 74 -15.65 -0.33 -3.76
N GLU A 75 -15.31 -0.17 -5.04
CA GLU A 75 -15.68 -1.09 -6.11
C GLU A 75 -15.12 -2.51 -5.92
N VAL A 76 -13.88 -2.61 -5.41
CA VAL A 76 -13.24 -3.91 -5.12
C VAL A 76 -13.88 -4.57 -3.90
N LEU A 77 -14.32 -3.78 -2.92
CA LEU A 77 -15.04 -4.28 -1.76
C LEU A 77 -16.41 -4.84 -2.17
N ASP A 78 -17.14 -4.14 -3.03
CA ASP A 78 -18.43 -4.60 -3.55
C ASP A 78 -18.30 -5.90 -4.35
N GLU A 79 -17.28 -6.00 -5.21
CA GLU A 79 -16.99 -7.24 -5.96
C GLU A 79 -16.66 -8.41 -5.01
N LEU A 80 -15.89 -8.17 -3.95
CA LEU A 80 -15.61 -9.18 -2.93
C LEU A 80 -16.86 -9.62 -2.18
N TYR A 81 -17.78 -8.70 -1.86
CA TYR A 81 -19.05 -9.05 -1.24
C TYR A 81 -19.92 -9.90 -2.17
N GLU A 82 -19.94 -9.59 -3.46
CA GLU A 82 -20.66 -10.40 -4.46
C GLU A 82 -20.08 -11.82 -4.56
N VAL A 83 -18.75 -11.94 -4.66
CA VAL A 83 -18.06 -13.23 -4.71
C VAL A 83 -18.33 -14.04 -3.43
N ARG A 84 -18.27 -13.40 -2.26
CA ARG A 84 -18.56 -14.06 -0.97
C ARG A 84 -19.98 -14.59 -0.93
N ASN A 85 -20.96 -13.82 -1.39
CA ASN A 85 -22.35 -14.27 -1.43
C ASN A 85 -22.54 -15.47 -2.37
N ARG A 86 -21.85 -15.47 -3.51
CA ARG A 86 -21.88 -16.61 -4.45
C ARG A 86 -21.25 -17.86 -3.85
N MET A 87 -20.19 -17.73 -3.05
CA MET A 87 -19.60 -18.87 -2.32
C MET A 87 -20.59 -19.48 -1.34
N VAL A 88 -21.33 -18.66 -0.58
CA VAL A 88 -22.36 -19.15 0.36
C VAL A 88 -23.43 -19.96 -0.37
N GLU A 89 -23.93 -19.48 -1.51
CA GLU A 89 -24.92 -20.22 -2.30
C GLU A 89 -24.37 -21.56 -2.83
N ILE A 90 -23.10 -21.60 -3.24
CA ILE A 90 -22.44 -22.83 -3.69
C ILE A 90 -22.29 -23.82 -2.54
N GLU A 91 -21.90 -23.34 -1.36
CA GLU A 91 -21.76 -24.16 -0.15
C GLU A 91 -23.09 -24.82 0.24
N GLU A 92 -24.20 -24.07 0.19
CA GLU A 92 -25.54 -24.60 0.46
C GLU A 92 -25.95 -25.69 -0.53
N ARG A 93 -25.70 -25.48 -1.82
CA ARG A 93 -26.00 -26.48 -2.87
C ARG A 93 -25.14 -27.73 -2.72
N LEU A 94 -23.90 -27.57 -2.27
CA LEU A 94 -22.97 -28.67 -2.03
C LEU A 94 -23.42 -29.50 -0.82
N ASP A 95 -23.75 -28.86 0.31
CA ASP A 95 -24.30 -29.53 1.50
C ASP A 95 -25.62 -30.25 1.17
N PHE A 96 -26.49 -29.65 0.35
CA PHE A 96 -27.71 -30.32 -0.11
C PHE A 96 -27.40 -31.59 -0.93
N THR A 97 -26.40 -31.51 -1.82
CA THR A 97 -25.98 -32.66 -2.64
C THR A 97 -25.37 -33.75 -1.77
N GLU A 98 -24.58 -33.38 -0.76
CA GLU A 98 -24.02 -34.33 0.21
C GLU A 98 -25.12 -35.07 0.98
N ARG A 99 -26.13 -34.36 1.47
CA ARG A 99 -27.28 -34.97 2.17
C ARG A 99 -28.07 -35.90 1.27
N LEU A 100 -28.27 -35.54 0.00
CA LEU A 100 -28.94 -36.42 -0.97
C LEU A 100 -28.14 -37.69 -1.25
N LEU A 101 -26.83 -37.58 -1.45
CA LEU A 101 -25.95 -38.73 -1.68
C LEU A 101 -25.87 -39.65 -0.45
N ALA A 102 -25.83 -39.07 0.76
CA ALA A 102 -25.88 -39.82 2.00
C ALA A 102 -27.19 -40.61 2.12
N ARG A 103 -28.33 -39.97 1.80
CA ARG A 103 -29.65 -40.62 1.80
C ARG A 103 -29.74 -41.75 0.77
N GLN A 104 -29.26 -41.53 -0.45
CA GLN A 104 -29.21 -42.56 -1.50
C GLN A 104 -28.37 -43.77 -1.06
N ARG A 105 -27.22 -43.54 -0.39
CA ARG A 105 -26.38 -44.63 0.14
C ARG A 105 -27.06 -45.40 1.28
N SER A 106 -27.87 -44.73 2.10
CA SER A 106 -28.65 -45.38 3.17
C SER A 106 -29.87 -46.15 2.66
N GLU A 107 -30.45 -45.75 1.52
CA GLU A 107 -31.61 -46.39 0.91
C GLU A 107 -31.25 -47.57 -0.02
N ASP A 108 -29.95 -47.77 -0.35
CA ASP A 108 -29.47 -48.93 -1.11
C ASP A 108 -29.33 -50.17 -0.20
N PRO A 109 -30.27 -51.14 -0.22
CA PRO A 109 -30.30 -52.27 0.71
C PRO A 109 -29.27 -53.36 0.33
N ALA A 110 -28.55 -53.21 -0.79
CA ALA A 110 -27.72 -54.26 -1.38
C ALA A 110 -26.31 -54.39 -0.75
N ARG A 111 -26.00 -53.71 0.37
CA ARG A 111 -24.65 -53.69 0.95
C ARG A 111 -24.50 -54.18 2.39
N LEU A 112 -25.48 -54.89 2.91
CA LEU A 112 -25.29 -55.72 4.11
C LEU A 112 -25.14 -57.19 3.68
N PRO A 113 -23.91 -57.73 3.52
CA PRO A 113 -23.73 -59.17 3.57
C PRO A 113 -24.13 -59.64 4.97
N SER A 114 -25.24 -60.36 5.05
CA SER A 114 -25.57 -61.18 6.21
C SER A 114 -24.53 -62.30 6.31
N GLY A 115 -23.60 -62.17 7.26
CA GLY A 115 -22.62 -63.17 7.65
C GLY A 115 -22.26 -62.96 9.11
#